data_AF-A0A645JLA2-F1
#
_entry.id   AF-A0A645JLA2-F1
#
_cell.length_a   1.000
_cell.length_b   1.000
_cell.length_c   1.000
_cell.angle_alpha   90.00
_cell.angle_beta   90.00
_cell.angle_gamma   90.00
#
_symmetry.space_group_name_H-M   'P 1'
#
loop_
_entity.id
_entity.type
_entity.pdbx_description
1 polymer ?
#
loop_
_entity_poly.entity_id
_entity_poly.type
_entity_poly.pdbx_seq_one_letter_code
_entity_poly.pdbx_strand_id
1 'polypeptide(L)'
;MMPYFYGTMPVITIWVLKFTFGHFWQYMGLNTISDLGFAFIILDYFYPITGVYGLVNITPLPTAGIALLLAVIIYLFQIWQDDIMLLNE
;
A
#
# COMPACT_ATOMS: atom_id res chain seq x y z
N MET A 1 -14.88 -6.93 5.87
CA MET A 1 -14.49 -5.67 5.21
C MET A 1 -13.23 -5.06 5.82
N MET A 2 -13.16 -4.77 7.12
CA MET A 2 -11.99 -4.08 7.72
C MET A 2 -10.62 -4.79 7.67
N PRO A 3 -10.46 -6.12 7.84
CA PRO A 3 -9.13 -6.69 8.06
C PRO A 3 -8.18 -6.59 6.85
N TYR A 4 -8.70 -6.66 5.63
CA TYR A 4 -7.86 -6.72 4.42
C TYR A 4 -7.38 -5.33 3.98
N PHE A 5 -8.22 -4.31 4.13
CA PHE A 5 -7.87 -2.92 3.83
C PHE A 5 -6.98 -2.29 4.91
N TYR A 6 -7.19 -2.63 6.19
CA TYR A 6 -6.42 -2.08 7.30
C TYR A 6 -5.31 -3.00 7.83
N GLY A 7 -5.26 -4.24 7.33
CA GLY A 7 -4.21 -5.20 7.63
C GLY A 7 -3.29 -5.39 6.43
N THR A 8 -3.73 -6.17 5.44
CA THR A 8 -2.84 -6.64 4.36
C THR A 8 -2.22 -5.50 3.55
N MET A 9 -3.01 -4.53 3.09
CA MET A 9 -2.47 -3.40 2.31
C MET A 9 -1.39 -2.60 3.07
N PRO A 10 -1.67 -1.99 4.24
CA PRO A 10 -0.67 -1.20 4.94
C PRO A 10 0.53 -2.05 5.41
N VAL A 11 0.33 -3.33 5.73
CA VAL A 11 1.44 -4.23 6.10
C VAL A 11 2.39 -4.44 4.94
N ILE A 12 1.88 -4.68 3.72
CA ILE A 12 2.71 -4.81 2.53
C ILE A 12 3.44 -3.50 2.23
N THR A 13 2.75 -2.36 2.31
CA THR A 13 3.38 -1.04 2.10
C THR A 13 4.51 -0.78 3.10
N ILE A 14 4.33 -1.11 4.38
CA ILE A 14 5.38 -0.98 5.40
C ILE A 14 6.54 -1.93 5.12
N TRP A 15 6.28 -3.15 4.64
CA TRP A 15 7.34 -4.08 4.25
C TRP A 15 8.17 -3.55 3.09
N VAL A 16 7.52 -3.07 2.03
CA VAL A 16 8.21 -2.44 0.89
C VAL A 16 9.04 -1.26 1.40
N LEU A 17 8.43 -0.35 2.18
CA LEU A 17 9.11 0.80 2.79
C LEU A 17 10.39 0.35 3.52
N LYS A 18 10.29 -0.63 4.42
CA LYS A 18 11.42 -1.12 5.23
C LYS A 18 12.62 -1.52 4.36
N PHE A 19 12.39 -2.14 3.21
CA PHE A 19 13.48 -2.63 2.35
C PHE A 19 13.96 -1.62 1.32
N THR A 20 13.21 -0.56 1.04
CA THR A 20 13.51 0.40 -0.04
C THR A 20 13.63 1.83 0.44
N PHE A 21 13.54 2.08 1.75
CA PHE A 21 13.65 3.42 2.31
C PHE A 21 14.98 4.08 1.92
N GLY A 22 14.94 5.40 1.72
CA GLY A 22 16.03 6.18 1.12
C GLY A 22 16.06 6.17 -0.42
N HIS A 23 15.34 5.25 -1.07
CA HIS A 23 15.27 5.14 -2.53
C HIS A 23 13.82 5.30 -3.03
N PHE A 24 13.33 6.54 -3.08
CA PHE A 24 11.93 6.86 -3.37
C PHE A 24 11.38 6.15 -4.62
N TRP A 25 12.10 6.16 -5.74
CA TRP A 25 11.60 5.55 -6.98
C TRP A 25 11.52 4.01 -6.91
N GLN A 26 12.43 3.37 -6.18
CA GLN A 26 12.38 1.93 -5.96
C GLN A 26 11.21 1.57 -5.04
N TYR A 27 11.02 2.34 -3.97
CA TYR A 27 9.85 2.23 -3.10
C TYR A 27 8.54 2.37 -3.88
N MET A 28 8.38 3.46 -4.62
CA MET A 28 7.17 3.75 -5.38
C MET A 28 6.89 2.68 -6.44
N GLY A 29 7.92 2.22 -7.15
CA GLY A 29 7.79 1.18 -8.15
C GLY A 29 7.30 -0.15 -7.56
N LEU A 30 7.99 -0.64 -6.52
CA LEU A 30 7.65 -1.90 -5.86
C LEU A 30 6.29 -1.85 -5.15
N ASN A 31 5.98 -0.73 -4.50
CA ASN A 31 4.69 -0.55 -3.85
C ASN A 31 3.56 -0.49 -4.88
N THR A 32 3.74 0.23 -5.99
CA THR A 32 2.72 0.29 -7.07
C THR A 32 2.44 -1.09 -7.67
N ILE A 33 3.48 -1.89 -7.93
CA ILE A 33 3.31 -3.27 -8.43
C ILE A 33 2.51 -4.10 -7.41
N SER A 34 2.82 -3.95 -6.12
CA SER A 34 2.13 -4.65 -5.04
C SER A 34 0.66 -4.24 -4.93
N ASP A 35 0.38 -2.94 -5.00
CA ASP A 35 -0.98 -2.38 -4.93
C ASP A 35 -1.84 -2.81 -6.12
N LEU A 36 -1.27 -2.79 -7.33
CA LEU A 36 -1.93 -3.30 -8.54
C LEU A 36 -2.18 -4.81 -8.43
N GLY A 37 -1.19 -5.58 -7.96
CA GLY A 37 -1.34 -7.01 -7.72
C GLY A 37 -2.47 -7.30 -6.72
N PHE A 38 -2.51 -6.57 -5.61
CA PHE A 38 -3.56 -6.71 -4.61
C PHE A 38 -4.94 -6.33 -5.18
N ALA A 39 -5.05 -5.20 -5.89
CA ALA A 39 -6.31 -4.73 -6.42
C ALA A 39 -6.88 -5.67 -7.50
N PHE A 40 -6.08 -6.05 -8.48
CA PHE A 40 -6.57 -6.83 -9.62
C PHE A 40 -6.58 -8.35 -9.35
N ILE A 41 -5.56 -8.90 -8.70
CA ILE A 41 -5.47 -10.35 -8.49
C ILE A 41 -6.26 -10.78 -7.27
N ILE A 42 -6.12 -10.06 -6.15
CA ILE A 42 -6.75 -10.46 -4.89
C ILE A 42 -8.19 -9.93 -4.80
N LEU A 43 -8.39 -8.61 -4.92
CA LEU A 43 -9.71 -8.01 -4.68
C LEU A 43 -10.69 -8.26 -5.84
N ASP A 44 -10.25 -8.15 -7.10
CA ASP A 44 -11.14 -8.27 -8.27
C ASP A 44 -11.33 -9.70 -8.77
N TYR A 45 -10.29 -10.55 -8.66
CA TYR A 45 -10.34 -11.91 -9.18
C TYR A 45 -10.56 -12.96 -8.08
N PHE A 46 -9.63 -13.06 -7.12
CA PHE A 46 -9.64 -14.18 -6.16
C PHE A 46 -10.79 -14.13 -5.14
N TYR A 47 -11.04 -12.97 -4.53
CA TYR A 47 -12.10 -12.85 -3.51
C TYR A 47 -13.53 -13.00 -4.05
N PRO A 48 -13.88 -12.49 -5.25
CA PRO A 48 -15.21 -12.70 -5.80
C PRO A 48 -15.47 -14.16 -6.14
N ILE A 49 -14.47 -14.87 -6.70
CA ILE A 49 -14.58 -16.30 -7.05
C ILE A 49 -14.81 -17.18 -5.82
N THR A 50 -14.20 -16.81 -4.69
CA THR A 50 -14.32 -17.56 -3.43
C THR A 50 -15.55 -17.15 -2.60
N GLY A 51 -16.32 -16.15 -3.05
CA GLY A 51 -17.48 -15.62 -2.34
C GLY A 51 -17.14 -14.88 -1.03
N VAL A 52 -15.86 -14.55 -0.81
CA VAL A 52 -15.38 -13.90 0.42
C VAL A 52 -15.67 -12.41 0.42
N TYR A 53 -15.45 -11.74 -0.73
CA TYR A 53 -15.59 -10.30 -0.89
C TYR A 53 -15.68 -9.93 -2.37
N GLY A 54 -16.43 -8.87 -2.69
CA GLY A 54 -16.43 -8.26 -4.01
C GLY A 54 -16.41 -6.74 -3.89
N LEU A 55 -15.72 -6.08 -4.83
CA LEU A 55 -15.76 -4.62 -4.87
C LEU A 55 -17.18 -4.18 -5.23
N VAL A 56 -17.78 -3.35 -4.39
CA VAL A 56 -19.09 -2.74 -4.63
C VAL A 56 -18.87 -1.24 -4.81
N ASN A 57 -19.37 -0.68 -5.90
CA ASN A 57 -19.28 0.75 -6.24
C ASN A 57 -17.88 1.33 -6.50
N ILE A 58 -16.83 0.50 -6.53
CA ILE A 58 -15.47 0.93 -6.87
C ILE A 58 -14.80 -0.11 -7.75
N THR A 59 -13.98 0.32 -8.69
CA THR A 59 -13.19 -0.57 -9.55
C THR A 59 -11.75 -0.71 -9.01
N PRO A 60 -11.00 -1.74 -9.43
CA PRO A 60 -9.66 -2.02 -8.88
C PRO A 60 -8.67 -0.87 -9.07
N LEU A 61 -8.78 -0.13 -10.18
CA LEU A 61 -7.85 0.95 -10.51
C LEU A 61 -7.93 2.13 -9.51
N PRO A 62 -9.11 2.72 -9.22
CA PRO A 62 -9.29 3.67 -8.12
C PRO A 62 -8.83 3.14 -6.77
N THR A 63 -9.07 1.86 -6.46
CA THR A 63 -8.60 1.25 -5.21
C THR A 63 -7.07 1.25 -5.12
N ALA A 64 -6.38 0.85 -6.20
CA ALA A 64 -4.93 0.94 -6.27
C ALA A 64 -4.43 2.40 -6.20
N GLY A 65 -5.15 3.35 -6.80
CA GLY A 65 -4.81 4.77 -6.72
C GLY A 65 -4.88 5.33 -5.29
N ILE A 66 -5.86 4.92 -4.50
CA ILE A 66 -5.96 5.28 -3.08
C ILE A 66 -4.78 4.69 -2.29
N ALA A 67 -4.42 3.42 -2.54
CA ALA A 67 -3.28 2.77 -1.89
C ALA A 67 -1.95 3.48 -2.25
N LEU A 68 -1.81 3.89 -3.51
CA LEU A 68 -0.66 4.66 -4.00
C LEU A 68 -0.53 6.00 -3.27
N LEU A 69 -1.63 6.74 -3.08
CA LEU A 69 -1.64 7.97 -2.30
C LEU A 69 -1.23 7.71 -0.85
N LEU A 70 -1.73 6.63 -0.24
CA LEU A 70 -1.35 6.23 1.11
C LEU A 70 0.15 5.91 1.20
N ALA A 71 0.72 5.24 0.19
CA ALA A 71 2.14 4.94 0.14
C ALA A 71 3.01 6.20 0.07
N VAL A 72 2.59 7.23 -0.67
CA VAL A 72 3.27 8.54 -0.68
C VAL A 72 3.23 9.16 0.71
N ILE A 73 2.06 9.19 1.35
CA ILE A 73 1.89 9.73 2.71
C ILE A 73 2.80 9.01 3.71
N ILE A 74 2.84 7.67 3.64
CA ILE A 74 3.69 6.84 4.51
C ILE A 74 5.17 7.14 4.31
N TYR A 75 5.63 7.31 3.07
CA TYR A 75 7.03 7.64 2.79
C TYR A 75 7.41 9.01 3.35
N LEU A 76 6.57 10.02 3.12
CA LEU A 76 6.78 11.37 3.65
C LEU A 76 6.76 11.38 5.19
N PHE A 77 5.88 10.59 5.79
CA PHE A 77 5.83 10.42 7.24
C PHE A 77 7.12 9.80 7.78
N GLN A 78 7.70 8.80 7.08
CA GLN A 78 8.97 8.20 7.48
C GLN A 78 10.14 9.20 7.39
N ILE A 79 10.21 10.01 6.33
CA ILE A 79 11.24 11.08 6.23
C ILE A 79 11.12 12.01 7.44
N TRP A 80 9.91 12.45 7.75
CA TRP A 80 9.68 13.35 8.88
C TRP A 80 10.07 12.72 10.23
N GLN A 81 9.82 11.42 10.42
CA GLN A 81 10.25 10.70 11.62
C GLN A 81 11.78 10.61 11.73
N ASP A 82 12.46 10.31 10.63
CA ASP A 82 13.91 10.22 10.61
C ASP A 82 14.57 11.58 10.90
N ASP A 83 14.05 12.68 10.32
CA ASP A 83 14.53 14.03 10.60
C ASP A 83 14.38 14.40 12.09
N ILE A 84 13.25 14.06 12.70
CA ILE A 84 13.04 14.27 14.15
C ILE A 84 14.02 13.44 14.97
N MET A 85 14.28 12.21 14.57
CA MET A 85 15.22 11.34 15.28
C MET A 85 16.63 11.94 15.26
N LEU A 86 17.07 12.46 14.10
CA LEU A 86 18.36 13.11 13.93
C LEU A 86 18.50 14.43 14.70
N LEU A 87 17.41 15.16 14.93
CA LEU A 87 17.42 16.42 15.71
C LEU A 87 17.53 16.21 17.23
N ASN A 88 17.31 14.99 17.72
CA ASN A 88 17.30 14.65 19.15
C ASN A 88 18.58 13.91 19.63
N GLU A 89 19.56 13.70 18.75
CA GLU A 89 20.91 13.16 19.05
C GLU A 89 21.95 14.27 19.22
#